data_AF-A0A1C7MFV7-F1
#
_entry.id   AF-A0A1C7MFV7-F1
#
_cell.length_a   1.000
_cell.length_b   1.000
_cell.length_c   1.000
_cell.angle_alpha   90.00
_cell.angle_beta   90.00
_cell.angle_gamma   90.00
#
_symmetry.space_group_name_H-M   'P 1'
#
loop_
_entity.id
_entity.type
_entity.pdbx_description
1 polymer ?
#
loop_
_entity_poly.entity_id
_entity_poly.type
_entity_poly.pdbx_seq_one_letter_code
_entity_poly.pdbx_strand_id
1 'polypeptide(L)'
;MSDSQRKELNAFLSFFGTFDLSRPATTVADLSDGAALTEILSVVDAEYFRQSTRPSAQPSDNWVLRFSALKRLYRLMTQYFSEVLHQPTSALEVPDLQAIAKDYDIPATLIMCHLIIAIAVQCEKNKDIIEKIQRLGESDQHSLMRVIEQVMAKVKVPGDISEGEVSMTEDDHYYQIQSERSRILSEKETLEKVYQTLLEEHRTLQTNFDDAVSEKDDALASFRQAQKEADSKRVDSRGDALMRAEIDRLRSELQKSEDNLAMAESEL
;
A
#
# COMPACT_ATOMS: atom_id res chain seq x y z
N MET A 1 4.99 -40.40 -2.99
CA MET A 1 4.22 -39.78 -4.10
C MET A 1 2.76 -40.14 -3.93
N SER A 2 1.88 -39.14 -3.83
CA SER A 2 0.44 -39.40 -3.83
C SER A 2 -0.07 -39.59 -5.26
N ASP A 3 -1.11 -40.41 -5.46
CA ASP A 3 -1.71 -40.60 -6.79
C ASP A 3 -2.27 -39.29 -7.38
N SER A 4 -2.56 -38.30 -6.53
CA SER A 4 -2.98 -36.96 -6.95
C SER A 4 -1.87 -36.21 -7.67
N GLN A 5 -0.65 -36.18 -7.09
CA GLN A 5 0.50 -35.48 -7.68
C GLN A 5 0.90 -36.05 -9.04
N ARG A 6 0.77 -37.38 -9.22
CA ARG A 6 1.06 -38.01 -10.51
C ARG A 6 0.05 -37.64 -11.60
N LYS A 7 -1.24 -37.63 -11.26
CA LYS A 7 -2.30 -37.20 -12.20
C LYS A 7 -2.10 -35.76 -12.63
N GLU A 8 -1.79 -34.91 -11.67
CA GLU A 8 -1.52 -33.50 -11.89
C GLU A 8 -0.30 -33.26 -12.77
N LEU A 9 0.81 -33.94 -12.47
CA LEU A 9 2.01 -33.89 -13.30
C LEU A 9 1.72 -34.32 -14.74
N ASN A 10 0.99 -35.43 -14.93
CA ASN A 10 0.61 -35.88 -16.26
C ASN A 10 -0.24 -34.84 -17.00
N ALA A 11 -1.18 -34.18 -16.31
CA ALA A 11 -1.98 -33.11 -16.90
C ALA A 11 -1.11 -31.91 -17.34
N PHE A 12 -0.09 -31.55 -16.55
CA PHE A 12 0.88 -30.52 -16.93
C PHE A 12 1.74 -30.94 -18.12
N LEU A 13 2.22 -32.18 -18.17
CA LEU A 13 3.00 -32.69 -19.31
C LEU A 13 2.15 -32.72 -20.59
N SER A 14 0.88 -33.16 -20.51
CA SER A 14 -0.07 -33.07 -21.62
C SER A 14 -0.28 -31.64 -22.08
N PHE A 15 -0.45 -30.69 -21.15
CA PHE A 15 -0.58 -29.27 -21.45
C PHE A 15 0.65 -28.70 -22.14
N PHE A 16 1.84 -28.98 -21.63
CA PHE A 16 3.10 -28.56 -22.23
C PHE A 16 3.31 -29.18 -23.62
N GLY A 17 2.82 -30.41 -23.84
CA GLY A 17 2.80 -31.06 -25.16
C GLY A 17 1.93 -30.35 -26.22
N THR A 18 1.08 -29.39 -25.84
CA THR A 18 0.32 -28.57 -26.80
C THR A 18 1.10 -27.39 -27.36
N PHE A 19 2.32 -27.15 -26.85
CA PHE A 19 3.22 -26.10 -27.31
C PHE A 19 4.27 -26.68 -28.26
N ASP A 20 4.65 -25.90 -29.28
CA ASP A 20 5.72 -26.25 -30.21
C ASP A 20 7.08 -25.97 -29.56
N LEU A 21 7.44 -26.80 -28.57
CA LEU A 21 8.69 -26.68 -27.82
C LEU A 21 9.87 -27.24 -28.61
N SER A 22 11.03 -26.59 -28.47
CA SER A 22 12.30 -27.05 -29.05
C SER A 22 12.72 -28.41 -28.49
N ARG A 23 12.36 -28.69 -27.23
CA ARG A 23 12.51 -29.99 -26.58
C ARG A 23 11.17 -30.41 -25.97
N PRO A 24 10.64 -31.59 -26.33
CA PRO A 24 9.37 -32.05 -25.78
C PRO A 24 9.51 -32.34 -24.28
N ALA A 25 8.57 -31.82 -23.48
CA ALA A 25 8.51 -32.07 -22.05
C ALA A 25 7.65 -33.31 -21.78
N THR A 26 8.28 -34.49 -21.70
CA THR A 26 7.59 -35.78 -21.50
C THR A 26 7.78 -36.34 -20.10
N THR A 27 8.82 -35.88 -19.41
CA THR A 27 9.19 -36.32 -18.07
C THR A 27 9.52 -35.12 -17.18
N VAL A 28 9.56 -35.35 -15.87
CA VAL A 28 10.00 -34.35 -14.88
C VAL A 28 11.43 -33.90 -15.14
N ALA A 29 12.28 -34.80 -15.64
CA ALA A 29 13.67 -34.49 -15.97
C ALA A 29 13.80 -33.43 -17.05
N ASP A 30 12.88 -33.42 -18.02
CA ASP A 30 12.85 -32.45 -19.12
C ASP A 30 12.54 -31.01 -18.64
N LEU A 31 11.95 -30.88 -17.44
CA LEU A 31 11.63 -29.59 -16.81
C LEU A 31 12.75 -29.09 -15.88
N SER A 32 13.73 -29.94 -15.56
CA SER A 32 14.71 -29.69 -14.50
C SER A 32 15.70 -28.56 -14.77
N ASP A 33 15.86 -28.14 -16.03
CA ASP A 33 16.72 -27.01 -16.42
C ASP A 33 15.93 -25.72 -16.73
N GLY A 34 14.60 -25.78 -16.64
CA GLY A 34 13.70 -24.65 -16.87
C GLY A 34 13.60 -24.17 -18.32
N ALA A 35 14.24 -24.82 -19.30
CA ALA A 35 14.23 -24.30 -20.67
C ALA A 35 12.85 -24.44 -21.33
N ALA A 36 12.21 -25.62 -21.19
CA ALA A 36 10.85 -25.85 -21.67
C ALA A 36 9.85 -24.87 -21.03
N LEU A 37 9.99 -24.64 -19.72
CA LEU A 37 9.18 -23.68 -18.97
C LEU A 37 9.36 -22.24 -19.49
N THR A 38 10.60 -21.86 -19.80
CA THR A 38 10.92 -20.55 -20.37
C THR A 38 10.35 -20.39 -21.78
N GLU A 39 10.37 -21.43 -22.60
CA GLU A 39 9.75 -21.43 -23.94
C GLU A 39 8.24 -21.18 -23.84
N ILE A 40 7.56 -21.86 -22.92
CA ILE A 40 6.12 -21.65 -22.69
C ILE A 40 5.85 -20.21 -22.28
N LEU A 41 6.59 -19.67 -21.31
CA LEU A 41 6.42 -18.28 -20.88
C LEU A 41 6.76 -17.26 -21.98
N SER A 42 7.66 -17.60 -22.92
CA SER A 42 7.92 -16.75 -24.09
C SER A 42 6.75 -16.71 -25.09
N VAL A 43 5.89 -17.73 -25.12
CA VAL A 43 4.64 -17.70 -25.89
C VAL A 43 3.63 -16.75 -25.23
N VAL A 44 3.60 -16.75 -23.90
CA VAL A 44 2.78 -15.85 -23.08
C VAL A 44 3.19 -14.40 -23.31
N ASP A 45 4.47 -14.09 -23.06
CA ASP A 45 5.05 -12.76 -23.27
C ASP A 45 6.51 -12.88 -23.73
N ALA A 46 6.70 -12.67 -25.03
CA ALA A 46 8.01 -12.76 -25.67
C ALA A 46 8.93 -11.60 -25.31
N GLU A 47 8.38 -10.44 -24.93
CA GLU A 47 9.19 -9.26 -24.61
C GLU A 47 9.82 -9.39 -23.24
N TYR A 48 9.05 -9.93 -22.27
CA TYR A 48 9.45 -10.13 -20.89
C TYR A 48 10.29 -11.41 -20.71
N PHE A 49 9.81 -12.55 -21.22
CA PHE A 49 10.50 -13.85 -21.07
C PHE A 49 11.49 -14.11 -22.22
N ARG A 50 12.32 -13.10 -22.51
CA ARG A 50 13.30 -13.18 -23.59
C ARG A 50 14.37 -14.24 -23.31
N GLN A 51 14.49 -15.18 -24.24
CA GLN A 51 15.57 -16.15 -24.21
C GLN A 51 16.85 -15.50 -24.72
N SER A 52 17.76 -15.17 -23.80
CA SER A 52 19.08 -14.61 -24.13
C SER A 52 19.94 -15.58 -24.96
N THR A 53 19.67 -16.89 -24.85
CA THR A 53 20.42 -17.96 -25.52
C THR A 53 19.49 -19.09 -25.92
N ARG A 54 19.68 -19.64 -27.13
CA ARG A 54 18.96 -20.83 -27.60
C ARG A 54 19.20 -22.02 -26.63
N PRO A 55 18.16 -22.76 -26.20
CA PRO A 55 18.32 -23.95 -25.38
C PRO A 55 19.29 -24.95 -26.02
N SER A 56 20.17 -25.55 -25.23
CA SER A 56 21.00 -26.67 -25.69
C SER A 56 20.12 -27.86 -26.07
N ALA A 57 20.53 -28.65 -27.06
CA ALA A 57 19.76 -29.81 -27.53
C ALA A 57 19.53 -30.87 -26.44
N GLN A 58 20.29 -30.84 -25.35
CA GLN A 58 20.14 -31.70 -24.18
C GLN A 58 20.16 -30.85 -22.89
N PRO A 59 19.45 -31.27 -21.82
CA PRO A 59 19.60 -30.68 -20.49
C PRO A 59 21.06 -30.76 -20.03
N SER A 60 21.54 -29.77 -19.27
CA SER A 60 22.91 -29.82 -18.77
C SER A 60 23.05 -30.88 -17.68
N ASP A 61 24.00 -31.81 -17.84
CA ASP A 61 24.31 -32.82 -16.80
C ASP A 61 24.73 -32.19 -15.47
N ASN A 62 25.25 -30.96 -15.51
CA ASN A 62 25.60 -30.21 -14.32
C ASN A 62 24.36 -29.60 -13.65
N TRP A 63 23.94 -30.20 -12.52
CA TRP A 63 22.80 -29.73 -11.73
C TRP A 63 22.96 -28.28 -11.24
N VAL A 64 24.19 -27.75 -11.08
CA VAL A 64 24.43 -26.36 -10.67
C VAL A 64 24.01 -25.38 -11.76
N LEU A 65 24.22 -25.74 -13.03
CA LEU A 65 23.78 -24.94 -14.17
C LEU A 65 22.26 -24.95 -14.29
N ARG A 66 21.65 -26.12 -14.09
CA ARG A 66 20.18 -26.26 -14.04
C ARG A 66 19.56 -25.44 -12.91
N PHE A 67 20.13 -25.53 -11.71
CA PHE A 67 19.73 -24.72 -10.57
C PHE A 67 19.83 -23.23 -10.85
N SER A 68 20.93 -22.78 -11.46
CA SER A 68 21.12 -21.37 -11.82
C SER A 68 20.10 -20.90 -12.85
N ALA A 69 19.75 -21.75 -13.82
CA ALA A 69 18.71 -21.47 -14.81
C ALA A 69 17.32 -21.38 -14.17
N LEU A 70 16.97 -22.33 -13.30
CA LEU A 70 15.72 -22.31 -12.53
C LEU A 70 15.62 -21.09 -11.62
N LYS A 71 16.70 -20.71 -10.93
CA LYS A 71 16.74 -19.50 -10.07
C LYS A 71 16.46 -18.24 -10.87
N ARG A 72 17.04 -18.13 -12.07
CA ARG A 72 16.79 -17.02 -12.99
C ARG A 72 15.33 -17.00 -13.44
N LEU A 73 14.79 -18.16 -13.84
CA LEU A 73 13.41 -18.32 -14.29
C LEU A 73 12.41 -17.96 -13.19
N TYR A 74 12.58 -18.53 -11.99
CA TYR A 74 11.73 -18.24 -10.85
C TYR A 74 11.73 -16.75 -10.51
N ARG A 75 12.91 -16.11 -10.48
CA ARG A 75 13.01 -14.66 -10.25
C ARG A 75 12.23 -13.85 -11.28
N LEU A 76 12.31 -14.21 -12.57
CA LEU A 76 11.55 -13.55 -13.63
C LEU A 76 10.04 -13.76 -13.46
N MET A 77 9.60 -14.96 -13.11
CA MET A 77 8.19 -15.24 -12.84
C MET A 77 7.67 -14.41 -11.67
N THR A 78 8.39 -14.37 -10.54
CA THR A 78 8.02 -13.56 -9.36
C THR A 78 7.97 -12.06 -9.71
N GLN A 79 8.92 -11.59 -10.52
CA GLN A 79 8.96 -10.19 -10.97
C GLN A 79 7.75 -9.88 -11.88
N TYR A 80 7.39 -10.80 -12.80
CA TYR A 80 6.21 -10.66 -13.65
C TYR A 80 4.91 -10.58 -12.85
N PHE A 81 4.76 -11.38 -11.79
CA PHE A 81 3.60 -11.30 -10.88
C PHE A 81 3.46 -9.91 -10.24
N SER A 82 4.57 -9.31 -9.80
CA SER A 82 4.56 -8.00 -9.16
C SER A 82 4.40 -6.84 -10.15
N GLU A 83 5.14 -6.87 -11.26
CA GLU A 83 5.25 -5.74 -12.19
C GLU A 83 4.16 -5.70 -13.24
N VAL A 84 3.75 -6.87 -13.76
CA VAL A 84 2.79 -6.97 -14.87
C VAL A 84 1.41 -7.36 -14.37
N LEU A 85 1.32 -8.36 -13.48
CA LEU A 85 0.03 -8.82 -12.94
C LEU A 85 -0.42 -7.99 -11.72
N HIS A 86 0.45 -7.14 -11.17
CA HIS A 86 0.20 -6.32 -9.98
C HIS A 86 -0.35 -7.13 -8.78
N GLN A 87 0.14 -8.35 -8.61
CA GLN A 87 -0.28 -9.28 -7.56
C GLN A 87 0.78 -9.43 -6.47
N PRO A 88 0.38 -9.59 -5.21
CA PRO A 88 1.31 -9.78 -4.11
C PRO A 88 2.03 -11.12 -4.27
N THR A 89 3.37 -11.09 -4.25
CA THR A 89 4.19 -12.29 -4.36
C THR A 89 4.25 -13.08 -3.04
N SER A 90 3.73 -12.53 -1.94
CA SER A 90 3.73 -13.15 -0.61
C SER A 90 2.84 -14.39 -0.51
N ALA A 91 1.88 -14.55 -1.42
CA ALA A 91 0.99 -15.71 -1.45
C ALA A 91 1.47 -16.82 -2.42
N LEU A 92 2.59 -16.61 -3.12
CA LEU A 92 3.15 -17.58 -4.04
C LEU A 92 3.95 -18.62 -3.26
N GLU A 93 3.69 -19.90 -3.52
CA GLU A 93 4.50 -20.99 -2.98
C GLU A 93 5.91 -20.94 -3.57
N VAL A 94 6.92 -21.15 -2.72
CA VAL A 94 8.33 -21.13 -3.11
C VAL A 94 8.78 -22.58 -3.40
N PRO A 95 9.10 -22.92 -4.66
CA PRO A 95 9.58 -24.26 -5.01
C PRO A 95 11.02 -24.47 -4.56
N ASP A 96 11.34 -25.68 -4.08
CA ASP A 96 12.74 -26.10 -3.87
C ASP A 96 13.45 -26.33 -5.21
N LEU A 97 14.05 -25.27 -5.74
CA LEU A 97 14.75 -25.30 -7.02
C LEU A 97 15.95 -26.25 -7.02
N GLN A 98 16.57 -26.50 -5.85
CA GLN A 98 17.70 -27.42 -5.75
C GLN A 98 17.23 -28.86 -5.89
N ALA A 99 16.12 -29.22 -5.24
CA ALA A 99 15.50 -30.53 -5.38
C ALA A 99 15.02 -30.80 -6.83
N ILE A 100 14.49 -29.79 -7.53
CA ILE A 100 14.15 -29.91 -8.96
C ILE A 100 15.41 -30.18 -9.80
N ALA A 101 16.48 -29.40 -9.59
CA ALA A 101 17.70 -29.48 -10.39
C ALA A 101 18.51 -30.76 -10.13
N LYS A 102 18.53 -31.24 -8.89
CA LYS A 102 19.40 -32.36 -8.48
C LYS A 102 18.67 -33.70 -8.47
N ASP A 103 17.48 -33.72 -7.86
CA ASP A 103 16.76 -34.95 -7.51
C ASP A 103 15.50 -35.16 -8.36
N TYR A 104 15.19 -34.23 -9.28
CA TYR A 104 13.97 -34.26 -10.10
C TYR A 104 12.70 -34.33 -9.26
N ASP A 105 12.68 -33.56 -8.17
CA ASP A 105 11.59 -33.60 -7.21
C ASP A 105 10.25 -33.15 -7.84
N ILE A 106 9.25 -34.02 -7.71
CA ILE A 106 7.93 -33.83 -8.33
C ILE A 106 7.15 -32.71 -7.62
N PRO A 107 6.97 -32.73 -6.29
CA PRO A 107 6.32 -31.63 -5.57
C PRO A 107 6.88 -30.25 -5.94
N ALA A 108 8.19 -30.06 -5.90
CA ALA A 108 8.80 -28.78 -6.24
C ALA A 108 8.60 -28.40 -7.71
N THR A 109 8.65 -29.37 -8.63
CA THR A 109 8.36 -29.14 -10.06
C THR A 109 6.91 -28.72 -10.29
N LEU A 110 5.95 -29.33 -9.57
CA LEU A 110 4.54 -28.97 -9.67
C LEU A 110 4.29 -27.52 -9.23
N ILE A 111 4.94 -27.07 -8.15
CA ILE A 111 4.87 -25.68 -7.71
C ILE A 111 5.35 -24.72 -8.82
N MET A 112 6.46 -25.03 -9.50
CA MET A 112 6.89 -24.26 -10.67
C MET A 112 5.82 -24.24 -11.78
N CYS A 113 5.18 -25.38 -12.05
CA CYS A 113 4.13 -25.50 -13.06
C CYS A 113 2.87 -24.69 -12.69
N HIS A 114 2.51 -24.65 -11.40
CA HIS A 114 1.39 -23.87 -10.86
C HIS A 114 1.56 -22.38 -11.12
N LEU A 115 2.76 -21.87 -10.86
CA LEU A 115 3.10 -20.47 -11.12
C LEU A 115 3.00 -20.15 -12.61
N ILE A 116 3.44 -21.07 -13.48
CA ILE A 116 3.40 -20.90 -14.93
C ILE A 116 1.97 -20.87 -15.45
N ILE A 117 1.11 -21.80 -15.03
CA ILE A 117 -0.29 -21.79 -15.48
C ILE A 117 -1.00 -20.54 -14.98
N ALA A 118 -0.72 -20.09 -13.75
CA ALA A 118 -1.29 -18.86 -13.21
C ALA A 118 -0.85 -17.61 -13.98
N ILE A 119 0.39 -17.54 -14.46
CA ILE A 119 0.84 -16.50 -15.38
C ILE A 119 0.13 -16.63 -16.73
N ALA A 120 0.09 -17.85 -17.29
CA ALA A 120 -0.42 -18.11 -18.63
C ALA A 120 -1.92 -17.83 -18.77
N VAL A 121 -2.73 -18.06 -17.73
CA VAL A 121 -4.18 -17.74 -17.77
C VAL A 121 -4.50 -16.27 -17.51
N GLN A 122 -3.55 -15.51 -16.96
CA GLN A 122 -3.71 -14.08 -16.65
C GLN A 122 -3.04 -13.15 -17.67
N CYS A 123 -2.39 -13.69 -18.70
CA CYS A 123 -1.78 -12.87 -19.74
C CYS A 123 -2.81 -12.31 -20.73
N GLU A 124 -2.40 -11.34 -21.55
CA GLU A 124 -3.24 -10.76 -22.59
C GLU A 124 -3.70 -11.79 -23.64
N LYS A 125 -2.87 -12.82 -23.88
CA LYS A 125 -3.15 -13.93 -24.81
C LYS A 125 -3.80 -15.13 -24.12
N ASN A 126 -4.47 -14.92 -22.98
CA ASN A 126 -5.07 -16.02 -22.23
C ASN A 126 -6.08 -16.85 -23.03
N LYS A 127 -6.75 -16.27 -24.03
CA LYS A 127 -7.67 -16.99 -24.93
C LYS A 127 -6.99 -18.14 -25.64
N ASP A 128 -5.79 -17.91 -26.20
CA ASP A 128 -5.02 -18.93 -26.90
C ASP A 128 -4.56 -20.04 -25.94
N ILE A 129 -4.21 -19.65 -24.70
CA ILE A 129 -3.84 -20.60 -23.63
C ILE A 129 -5.06 -21.44 -23.21
N ILE A 130 -6.22 -20.83 -23.03
CA ILE A 130 -7.46 -21.52 -22.67
C ILE A 130 -7.88 -22.48 -23.79
N GLU A 131 -7.76 -22.09 -25.06
CA GLU A 131 -8.02 -22.98 -26.20
C GLU A 131 -7.07 -24.19 -26.20
N LYS A 132 -5.79 -24.01 -25.85
CA LYS A 132 -4.85 -25.13 -25.70
C LYS A 132 -5.28 -26.08 -24.59
N ILE A 133 -5.72 -25.57 -23.44
CA ILE A 133 -6.24 -26.39 -22.34
C ILE A 133 -7.48 -27.17 -22.78
N GLN A 134 -8.41 -26.54 -23.51
CA GLN A 134 -9.64 -27.17 -24.00
C GLN A 134 -9.42 -28.28 -25.04
N ARG A 135 -8.21 -28.39 -25.62
CA ARG A 135 -7.85 -29.48 -26.54
C ARG A 135 -7.34 -30.73 -25.82
N LEU A 136 -7.10 -30.65 -24.51
CA LEU A 136 -6.65 -31.78 -23.69
C LEU A 136 -7.80 -32.76 -23.40
N GLY A 137 -7.48 -33.95 -22.88
CA GLY A 137 -8.50 -34.88 -22.42
C GLY A 137 -9.26 -34.36 -21.19
N GLU A 138 -10.53 -34.78 -21.01
CA GLU A 138 -11.40 -34.28 -19.92
C GLU A 138 -10.78 -34.43 -18.53
N SER A 139 -10.05 -35.53 -18.28
CA SER A 139 -9.34 -35.76 -17.01
C SER A 139 -8.27 -34.69 -16.75
N ASP A 140 -7.49 -34.34 -17.78
CA ASP A 140 -6.40 -33.38 -17.67
C ASP A 140 -6.94 -31.95 -17.54
N GLN A 141 -7.99 -31.63 -18.31
CA GLN A 141 -8.71 -30.36 -18.19
C GLN A 141 -9.23 -30.14 -16.78
N HIS A 142 -9.90 -31.14 -16.21
CA HIS A 142 -10.48 -31.03 -14.88
C HIS A 142 -9.39 -30.92 -13.80
N SER A 143 -8.25 -31.60 -13.99
CA SER A 143 -7.09 -31.45 -13.10
C SER A 143 -6.53 -30.03 -13.14
N LEU A 144 -6.25 -29.50 -14.34
CA LEU A 144 -5.71 -28.15 -14.51
C LEU A 144 -6.69 -27.07 -14.03
N MET A 145 -7.99 -27.26 -14.24
CA MET A 145 -9.03 -26.36 -13.75
C MET A 145 -8.98 -26.22 -12.23
N ARG A 146 -8.90 -27.33 -11.48
CA ARG A 146 -8.77 -27.28 -10.02
C ARG A 146 -7.50 -26.55 -9.58
N VAL A 147 -6.39 -26.77 -10.27
CA VAL A 147 -5.12 -26.11 -9.97
C VAL A 147 -5.22 -24.62 -10.22
N ILE A 148 -5.79 -24.20 -11.35
CA ILE A 148 -6.04 -22.78 -11.65
C ILE A 148 -6.91 -22.16 -10.57
N GLU A 149 -8.02 -22.79 -10.19
CA GLU A 149 -8.89 -22.30 -9.11
C GLU A 149 -8.13 -22.14 -7.80
N GLN A 150 -7.33 -23.14 -7.42
CA GLN A 150 -6.54 -23.13 -6.19
C GLN A 150 -5.50 -22.01 -6.18
N VAL A 151 -4.74 -21.84 -7.28
CA VAL A 151 -3.72 -20.80 -7.36
C VAL A 151 -4.36 -19.41 -7.42
N MET A 152 -5.44 -19.24 -8.19
CA MET A 152 -6.16 -17.97 -8.26
C MET A 152 -6.82 -17.58 -6.93
N ALA A 153 -7.26 -18.56 -6.13
CA ALA A 153 -7.78 -18.32 -4.80
C ALA A 153 -6.68 -17.81 -3.85
N LYS A 154 -5.50 -18.44 -3.86
CA LYS A 154 -4.35 -18.02 -3.05
C LYS A 154 -3.86 -16.62 -3.41
N VAL A 155 -3.82 -16.30 -4.70
CA VAL A 155 -3.26 -15.03 -5.18
C VAL A 155 -4.23 -13.85 -5.01
N LYS A 156 -5.55 -14.09 -4.96
CA LYS A 156 -6.58 -13.04 -4.78
C LYS A 156 -6.86 -12.65 -3.33
N VAL A 157 -6.40 -13.42 -2.35
CA VAL A 157 -6.62 -13.11 -0.93
C VAL A 157 -5.33 -12.50 -0.35
N PRO A 158 -5.23 -11.16 -0.22
CA PRO A 158 -4.14 -10.55 0.50
C PRO A 158 -4.36 -10.80 2.00
N GLY A 159 -3.65 -11.78 2.52
CA GLY A 159 -3.56 -12.06 3.96
C GLY A 159 -4.55 -13.11 4.42
N ASP A 160 -4.14 -14.38 4.36
CA ASP A 160 -4.11 -15.29 5.51
C ASP A 160 -3.59 -16.64 5.03
N ILE A 161 -2.31 -16.95 5.26
CA ILE A 161 -1.87 -18.34 5.34
C ILE A 161 -0.97 -18.46 6.57
N SER A 162 -1.64 -18.67 7.70
CA SER A 162 -1.15 -19.50 8.78
C SER A 162 -0.93 -20.95 8.28
N GLU A 163 0.22 -21.50 8.68
CA GLU A 163 0.50 -22.95 8.86
C GLU A 163 0.56 -23.86 7.63
N GLY A 164 1.75 -24.42 7.42
CA GLY A 164 2.00 -25.56 6.56
C GLY A 164 3.49 -25.89 6.54
N GLU A 165 3.91 -26.80 7.41
CA GLU A 165 5.29 -27.30 7.58
C GLU A 165 6.00 -27.57 6.25
N VAL A 166 7.06 -26.80 5.97
CA VAL A 166 8.11 -27.19 5.02
C VAL A 166 9.42 -27.14 5.79
N SER A 167 10.17 -28.23 5.76
CA SER A 167 11.46 -28.37 6.43
C SER A 167 12.49 -27.43 5.80
N MET A 168 12.46 -26.18 6.20
CA MET A 168 13.45 -25.17 5.90
C MET A 168 14.80 -25.59 6.51
N THR A 169 15.89 -25.54 5.73
CA THR A 169 17.22 -25.70 6.32
C THR A 169 17.54 -24.47 7.18
N GLU A 170 18.32 -24.65 8.26
CA GLU A 170 18.62 -23.56 9.22
C GLU A 170 19.24 -22.32 8.54
N ASP A 171 20.02 -22.53 7.47
CA ASP A 171 20.63 -21.45 6.67
C ASP A 171 19.58 -20.67 5.85
N ASP A 172 18.58 -21.34 5.28
CA ASP A 172 17.52 -20.67 4.51
C ASP A 172 16.59 -19.85 5.40
N HIS A 173 16.25 -20.39 6.58
CA HIS A 173 15.57 -19.62 7.62
C HIS A 173 16.42 -18.42 8.04
N TYR A 174 17.74 -18.59 8.18
CA TYR A 174 18.63 -17.52 8.58
C TYR A 174 18.64 -16.36 7.57
N TYR A 175 18.81 -16.63 6.27
CA TYR A 175 18.82 -15.56 5.26
C TYR A 175 17.46 -14.88 5.11
N GLN A 176 16.35 -15.62 5.21
CA GLN A 176 15.01 -15.04 5.12
C GLN A 176 14.70 -14.17 6.33
N ILE A 177 14.99 -14.66 7.54
CA ILE A 177 14.87 -13.89 8.78
C ILE A 177 15.80 -12.68 8.75
N GLN A 178 17.01 -12.77 8.22
CA GLN A 178 17.95 -11.66 8.17
C GLN A 178 17.53 -10.58 7.15
N SER A 179 16.97 -10.99 6.02
CA SER A 179 16.40 -10.09 5.01
C SER A 179 15.15 -9.39 5.53
N GLU A 180 14.22 -10.14 6.13
CA GLU A 180 13.02 -9.58 6.76
C GLU A 180 13.39 -8.67 7.92
N ARG A 181 14.34 -9.05 8.77
CA ARG A 181 14.84 -8.22 9.87
C ARG A 181 15.48 -6.93 9.36
N SER A 182 16.26 -6.98 8.29
CA SER A 182 16.84 -5.78 7.68
C SER A 182 15.76 -4.86 7.11
N ARG A 183 14.74 -5.43 6.46
CA ARG A 183 13.61 -4.67 5.92
C ARG A 183 12.78 -4.03 7.02
N ILE A 184 12.41 -4.81 8.04
CA ILE A 184 11.65 -4.34 9.21
C ILE A 184 12.44 -3.27 9.98
N LEU A 185 13.77 -3.42 10.12
CA LEU A 185 14.59 -2.38 10.75
C LEU A 185 14.61 -1.08 9.94
N SER A 186 14.72 -1.17 8.62
CA SER A 186 14.64 0.01 7.75
C SER A 186 13.27 0.68 7.83
N GLU A 187 12.19 -0.09 7.77
CA GLU A 187 10.82 0.41 7.90
C GLU A 187 10.62 1.05 9.28
N LYS A 188 11.07 0.40 10.35
CA LYS A 188 11.04 0.93 11.71
C LYS A 188 11.79 2.25 11.82
N GLU A 189 13.00 2.35 11.28
CA GLU A 189 13.80 3.58 11.33
C GLU A 189 13.10 4.72 10.58
N THR A 190 12.51 4.43 9.42
CA THR A 190 11.73 5.44 8.68
C THR A 190 10.49 5.87 9.45
N LEU A 191 9.79 4.94 10.08
CA LEU A 191 8.59 5.22 10.86
C LEU A 191 8.91 6.01 12.12
N GLU A 192 10.01 5.68 12.81
CA GLU A 192 10.51 6.44 13.96
C GLU A 192 10.87 7.88 13.56
N LYS A 193 11.50 8.10 12.41
CA LYS A 193 11.79 9.45 11.89
C LYS A 193 10.50 10.23 11.61
N VAL A 194 9.54 9.62 10.91
CA VAL A 194 8.25 10.26 10.62
C VAL A 194 7.49 10.57 11.90
N TYR A 195 7.47 9.65 12.86
CA TYR A 195 6.82 9.84 14.16
C TYR A 195 7.48 10.98 14.95
N GLN A 196 8.80 11.08 14.93
CA GLN A 196 9.54 12.16 15.57
C GLN A 196 9.22 13.53 14.94
N THR A 197 9.19 13.61 13.60
CA THR A 197 8.77 14.83 12.89
C THR A 197 7.34 15.21 13.23
N LEU A 198 6.41 14.25 13.27
CA LEU A 198 5.02 14.50 13.61
C LEU A 198 4.85 15.00 15.06
N LEU A 199 5.67 14.50 16.00
CA LEU A 199 5.70 15.00 17.38
C LEU A 199 6.20 16.44 17.47
N GLU A 200 7.20 16.81 16.66
CA GLU A 200 7.72 18.18 16.59
C GLU A 200 6.69 19.13 15.97
N GLU A 201 6.02 18.72 14.90
CA GLU A 201 4.90 19.44 14.30
C GLU A 201 3.75 19.61 15.29
N HIS A 202 3.39 18.56 16.05
CA HIS A 202 2.35 18.67 17.06
C HIS A 202 2.72 19.66 18.17
N ARG A 203 3.99 19.64 18.64
CA ARG A 203 4.47 20.59 19.65
C ARG A 203 4.41 22.03 19.14
N THR A 204 4.88 22.28 17.93
CA THR A 204 4.86 23.63 17.34
C THR A 204 3.43 24.11 17.11
N LEU A 205 2.54 23.24 16.62
CA LEU A 205 1.13 23.58 16.44
C LEU A 205 0.43 23.88 17.77
N GLN A 206 0.77 23.14 18.83
CA GLN A 206 0.25 23.37 20.17
C GLN A 206 0.73 24.71 20.75
N THR A 207 2.01 25.05 20.61
CA THR A 207 2.53 26.38 21.02
C THR A 207 1.83 27.50 20.25
N ASN A 208 1.69 27.38 18.93
CA ASN A 208 0.98 28.38 18.13
C ASN A 208 -0.48 28.54 18.53
N PHE A 209 -1.14 27.43 18.92
CA PHE A 209 -2.51 27.47 19.41
C PHE A 209 -2.60 28.21 20.75
N ASP A 210 -1.71 27.92 21.70
CA ASP A 210 -1.67 28.59 23.00
C ASP A 210 -1.39 30.10 22.85
N ASP A 211 -0.48 30.47 21.96
CA ASP A 211 -0.17 31.88 21.63
C ASP A 211 -1.40 32.59 21.04
N ALA A 212 -2.07 31.95 20.06
CA ALA A 212 -3.29 32.51 19.44
C ALA A 212 -4.45 32.65 20.45
N VAL A 213 -4.56 31.73 21.41
CA VAL A 213 -5.54 31.82 22.51
C VAL A 213 -5.21 33.00 23.42
N SER A 214 -3.94 33.20 23.78
CA SER A 214 -3.49 34.34 24.58
C SER A 214 -3.77 35.68 23.88
N GLU A 215 -3.42 35.81 22.61
CA GLU A 215 -3.71 37.02 21.82
C GLU A 215 -5.21 37.32 21.75
N LYS A 216 -6.04 36.28 21.57
CA LYS A 216 -7.50 36.42 21.58
C LYS A 216 -8.01 36.92 22.94
N ASP A 217 -7.46 36.41 24.05
CA ASP A 217 -7.88 36.82 25.40
C ASP A 217 -7.46 38.26 25.71
N ASP A 218 -6.25 38.66 25.31
CA ASP A 218 -5.77 40.05 25.43
C ASP A 218 -6.60 41.02 24.58
N ALA A 219 -6.95 40.63 23.35
CA ALA A 219 -7.83 41.40 22.48
C ALA A 219 -9.24 41.55 23.09
N LEU A 220 -9.79 40.47 23.67
CA LEU A 220 -11.08 40.51 24.36
C LEU A 220 -11.04 41.38 25.62
N ALA A 221 -9.95 41.32 26.40
CA ALA A 221 -9.77 42.18 27.57
C ALA A 221 -9.70 43.66 27.19
N SER A 222 -8.91 43.97 26.15
CA SER A 222 -8.79 45.32 25.58
C SER A 222 -10.13 45.83 25.06
N PHE A 223 -10.89 44.99 24.36
CA PHE A 223 -12.23 45.32 23.87
C PHE A 223 -13.19 45.64 25.03
N ARG A 224 -13.20 44.82 26.08
CA ARG A 224 -14.03 45.06 27.28
C ARG A 224 -13.65 46.35 28.00
N GLN A 225 -12.35 46.67 28.09
CA GLN A 225 -11.87 47.91 28.69
C GLN A 225 -12.32 49.13 27.88
N ALA A 226 -12.14 49.10 26.56
CA ALA A 226 -12.61 50.15 25.66
C ALA A 226 -14.13 50.34 25.73
N GLN A 227 -14.89 49.26 25.87
CA GLN A 227 -16.35 49.32 26.06
C GLN A 227 -16.73 50.01 27.37
N LYS A 228 -16.08 49.67 28.49
CA LYS A 228 -16.30 50.34 29.79
C LYS A 228 -15.95 51.81 29.75
N GLU A 229 -14.84 52.18 29.10
CA GLU A 229 -14.44 53.58 28.95
C GLU A 229 -15.43 54.37 28.09
N ALA A 230 -15.96 53.78 27.02
CA ALA A 230 -16.99 54.39 26.19
C ALA A 230 -18.29 54.60 26.98
N ASP A 231 -18.70 53.64 27.80
CA ASP A 231 -19.89 53.75 28.65
C ASP A 231 -19.70 54.80 29.76
N SER A 232 -18.53 54.85 30.40
CA SER A 232 -18.21 55.90 31.39
C SER A 232 -18.27 57.30 30.78
N LYS A 233 -17.63 57.51 29.61
CA LYS A 233 -17.67 58.79 28.90
C LYS A 233 -19.09 59.21 28.50
N ARG A 234 -19.96 58.24 28.18
CA ARG A 234 -21.38 58.52 27.90
C ARG A 234 -22.14 58.97 29.14
N VAL A 235 -21.88 58.36 30.30
CA VAL A 235 -22.49 58.75 31.58
C VAL A 235 -22.00 60.15 31.99
N ASP A 236 -20.70 60.42 31.89
CA ASP A 236 -20.12 61.73 32.22
C ASP A 236 -20.66 62.81 31.28
N SER A 237 -20.69 62.56 29.97
CA SER A 237 -21.28 63.49 28.99
C SER A 237 -22.76 63.79 29.28
N ARG A 238 -23.52 62.80 29.74
CA ARG A 238 -24.92 62.99 30.14
C ARG A 238 -25.04 63.80 31.44
N GLY A 239 -24.15 63.56 32.41
CA GLY A 239 -24.05 64.34 33.64
C GLY A 239 -23.73 65.81 33.36
N ASP A 240 -22.74 66.07 32.50
CA ASP A 240 -22.37 67.41 32.05
C ASP A 240 -23.52 68.13 31.34
N ALA A 241 -24.27 67.41 30.49
CA ALA A 241 -25.44 67.96 29.81
C ALA A 241 -26.55 68.37 30.81
N LEU A 242 -26.78 67.57 31.85
CA LEU A 242 -27.75 67.87 32.91
C LEU A 242 -27.30 69.06 33.76
N MET A 243 -26.02 69.12 34.16
CA MET A 243 -25.49 70.26 34.93
C MET A 243 -25.56 71.56 34.13
N ARG A 244 -25.26 71.53 32.82
CA ARG A 244 -25.43 72.70 31.95
C ARG A 244 -26.88 73.17 31.90
N ALA A 245 -27.84 72.25 31.76
CA ALA A 245 -29.25 72.59 31.76
C ALA A 245 -29.71 73.22 33.09
N GLU A 246 -29.21 72.74 34.23
CA GLU A 246 -29.53 73.32 35.54
C GLU A 246 -28.90 74.70 35.72
N ILE A 247 -27.66 74.92 35.25
CA ILE A 247 -27.02 76.25 35.24
C ILE A 247 -27.86 77.25 34.42
N ASP A 248 -28.31 76.85 33.23
CA ASP A 248 -29.12 77.71 32.37
C ASP A 248 -30.48 78.04 33.02
N ARG A 249 -31.08 77.06 33.73
CA ARG A 249 -32.29 77.27 34.52
C ARG A 249 -32.07 78.27 35.66
N LEU A 250 -31.04 78.07 36.48
CA LEU A 250 -30.72 78.95 37.61
C LEU A 250 -30.39 80.37 37.14
N ARG A 251 -29.70 80.52 36.00
CA ARG A 251 -29.48 81.82 35.36
C ARG A 251 -30.79 82.50 34.95
N SER A 252 -31.75 81.75 34.40
CA SER A 252 -33.07 82.30 34.06
C SER A 252 -33.87 82.71 35.29
N GLU A 253 -33.82 81.92 36.36
CA GLU A 253 -34.47 82.25 37.64
C GLU A 253 -33.83 83.47 38.31
N LEU A 254 -32.49 83.57 38.28
CA LEU A 254 -31.76 84.73 38.78
C LEU A 254 -32.14 86.00 38.01
N GLN A 255 -32.11 85.96 36.67
CA GLN A 255 -32.51 87.10 35.83
C GLN A 255 -33.94 87.55 36.17
N LYS A 256 -34.89 86.61 36.31
CA LYS A 256 -36.27 86.95 36.71
C LYS A 256 -36.32 87.61 38.09
N SER A 257 -35.51 87.14 39.04
CA SER A 257 -35.45 87.72 40.38
C SER A 257 -34.84 89.13 40.36
N GLU A 258 -33.81 89.36 39.54
CA GLU A 258 -33.19 90.67 39.32
C GLU A 258 -34.18 91.63 38.66
N ASP A 259 -34.90 91.19 37.63
CA ASP A 259 -35.94 91.98 36.97
C ASP A 259 -37.07 92.35 37.94
N ASN A 260 -37.52 91.39 38.77
CA ASN A 260 -38.54 91.63 39.79
C ASN A 260 -38.04 92.60 40.88
N LEU A 261 -36.78 92.50 41.29
CA LEU A 261 -36.16 93.40 42.26
C LEU A 261 -36.01 94.80 41.67
N ALA A 262 -35.57 94.93 40.41
CA ALA A 262 -35.49 96.21 39.71
C ALA A 262 -36.88 96.87 39.55
N MET A 263 -37.92 96.08 39.28
CA MET A 263 -39.30 96.59 39.29
C MET A 263 -39.70 97.10 40.68
N ALA A 264 -39.45 96.33 41.74
CA ALA A 264 -39.76 96.73 43.11
C ALA A 264 -38.98 97.98 43.56
N GLU A 265 -37.72 98.12 43.15
CA GLU A 265 -36.91 99.32 43.41
C GLU A 265 -37.40 100.55 42.63
N SER A 266 -38.02 100.37 41.45
CA SER A 266 -38.61 101.46 40.66
C SER A 266 -39.94 101.98 41.21
N GLU A 267 -40.59 101.19 42.09
CA GLU A 267 -41.88 101.52 42.73
C GLU A 267 -41.72 102.22 44.10
N LEU A 268 -40.48 102.45 44.56
CA LEU A 268 -40.10 103.18 45.78
C LEU A 268 -39.65 104.62 45.48
#